data_AF-A0A512P8Q6-F1
#
_entry.id   AF-A0A512P8Q6-F1
#
_cell.length_a   1.000
_cell.length_b   1.000
_cell.length_c   1.000
_cell.angle_alpha   90.00
_cell.angle_beta   90.00
_cell.angle_gamma   90.00
#
_symmetry.space_group_name_H-M   'P 1'
#
loop_
_entity.id
_entity.type
_entity.pdbx_description
1 polymer ?
#
loop_
_entity_poly.entity_id
_entity_poly.type
_entity_poly.pdbx_seq_one_letter_code
_entity_poly.pdbx_strand_id
1 'polypeptide(L)'
;MTESDGREDEYPVAAGALDQRFIGLPFGISRGSTTIYGTLAGVRLQPEEVVLWIDGIPGADATLRLSPDDLLYFSRSTWTARVQSLLEEIARLGHPVAGA
;
A
#
# COMPACT_ATOMS: atom_id res chain seq x y z
N MET A 1 19.70 -9.26 20.34
CA MET A 1 18.32 -9.69 20.06
C MET A 1 18.14 -9.50 18.58
N THR A 2 17.98 -10.58 17.83
CA THR A 2 17.71 -10.48 16.39
C THR A 2 16.26 -10.05 16.28
N GLU A 3 16.03 -8.80 15.90
CA GLU A 3 14.74 -8.37 15.40
C GLU A 3 14.43 -9.27 14.20
N SER A 4 13.61 -10.30 14.41
CA SER A 4 13.02 -11.04 13.30
C SER A 4 12.17 -10.04 12.54
N ASP A 5 12.77 -9.54 11.46
CA ASP A 5 12.18 -8.69 10.45
C ASP A 5 10.83 -9.32 10.07
N GLY A 6 9.71 -8.69 10.43
CA GLY A 6 8.34 -9.22 10.30
C GLY A 6 7.86 -9.43 8.86
N ARG A 7 8.78 -9.71 7.93
CA ARG A 7 8.57 -10.05 6.52
C ARG A 7 8.37 -11.55 6.27
N GLU A 8 8.58 -12.41 7.28
CA GLU A 8 8.43 -13.87 7.11
C GLU A 8 6.98 -14.29 6.75
N ASP A 9 5.99 -13.44 7.02
CA ASP A 9 4.58 -13.64 6.68
C ASP A 9 4.10 -12.86 5.42
N GLU A 10 5.01 -12.18 4.72
CA GLU A 10 4.68 -11.44 3.50
C GLU A 10 4.73 -12.37 2.29
N TYR A 11 3.63 -12.41 1.53
CA TYR A 11 3.59 -13.15 0.27
C TYR A 11 3.50 -12.18 -0.92
N PRO A 12 4.44 -12.25 -1.88
CA PRO A 12 4.44 -11.39 -3.04
C PRO A 12 3.36 -11.81 -4.04
N VAL A 13 2.65 -10.84 -4.58
CA VAL A 13 1.61 -11.03 -5.61
C VAL A 13 1.80 -9.98 -6.69
N ALA A 14 1.87 -10.41 -7.94
CA ALA A 14 1.92 -9.51 -9.08
C ALA A 14 0.61 -8.71 -9.19
N ALA A 15 0.70 -7.42 -9.54
CA ALA A 15 -0.46 -6.55 -9.67
C ALA A 15 -1.49 -7.09 -10.68
N GLY A 16 -1.02 -7.69 -11.77
CA GLY A 16 -1.87 -8.32 -12.79
C GLY A 16 -2.58 -9.60 -12.32
N ALA A 17 -2.19 -10.16 -11.18
CA ALA A 17 -2.79 -11.34 -10.57
C ALA A 17 -3.78 -11.00 -9.44
N LEU A 18 -4.01 -9.72 -9.16
CA LEU A 18 -4.95 -9.29 -8.14
C LEU A 18 -6.39 -9.57 -8.55
N ASP A 19 -7.20 -9.94 -7.57
CA ASP A 19 -8.63 -10.15 -7.72
C ASP A 19 -9.39 -9.68 -6.48
N GLN A 20 -10.70 -9.92 -6.43
CA GLN A 20 -11.56 -9.45 -5.34
C GLN A 20 -11.20 -10.02 -3.96
N ARG A 21 -10.47 -11.13 -3.87
CA ARG A 21 -10.07 -11.75 -2.59
C ARG A 21 -9.03 -10.92 -1.85
N PHE A 22 -8.36 -10.01 -2.55
CA PHE A 22 -7.35 -9.11 -1.98
C PHE A 22 -7.94 -7.81 -1.43
N ILE A 23 -9.19 -7.50 -1.75
CA ILE A 23 -9.85 -6.29 -1.26
C ILE A 23 -10.01 -6.37 0.26
N GLY A 24 -9.67 -5.28 0.94
CA GLY A 24 -9.63 -5.18 2.40
C GLY A 24 -8.35 -5.71 3.04
N LEU A 25 -7.42 -6.29 2.25
CA LEU A 25 -6.14 -6.72 2.77
C LEU A 25 -5.12 -5.56 2.79
N PRO A 26 -4.29 -5.47 3.84
CA PRO A 26 -3.16 -4.57 3.86
C PRO A 26 -2.10 -5.05 2.87
N PHE A 27 -1.52 -4.09 2.14
CA PHE A 27 -0.45 -4.34 1.18
C PHE A 27 0.66 -3.31 1.33
N GLY A 28 1.82 -3.68 0.80
CA GLY A 28 2.99 -2.84 0.67
C GLY A 28 3.52 -2.93 -0.75
N ILE A 29 4.03 -1.82 -1.27
CA ILE A 29 4.73 -1.80 -2.56
C ILE A 29 5.98 -0.92 -2.46
N SER A 30 7.10 -1.47 -2.90
CA SER A 30 8.38 -0.78 -2.94
C SER A 30 8.56 -0.07 -4.28
N ARG A 31 8.77 1.25 -4.22
CA ARG A 31 9.08 2.13 -5.35
C ARG A 31 10.40 2.84 -5.07
N GLY A 32 11.49 2.33 -5.66
CA GLY A 32 12.84 2.84 -5.39
C GLY A 32 13.21 2.66 -3.92
N SER A 33 13.50 3.75 -3.22
CA SER A 33 13.82 3.77 -1.78
C SER A 33 12.59 3.94 -0.87
N THR A 34 11.39 4.09 -1.43
CA THR A 34 10.16 4.35 -0.67
C THR A 34 9.25 3.13 -0.71
N THR A 35 8.70 2.74 0.43
CA THR A 35 7.65 1.72 0.49
C THR A 35 6.32 2.39 0.84
N ILE A 36 5.32 2.17 0.00
CA ILE A 36 3.95 2.65 0.20
C ILE A 36 3.16 1.52 0.83
N TYR A 37 2.46 1.80 1.91
CA TYR A 37 1.55 0.87 2.57
C TYR A 37 0.13 1.38 2.49
N GLY A 38 -0.84 0.46 2.41
CA GLY A 38 -2.25 0.81 2.42
C GLY A 38 -3.14 -0.41 2.50
N THR A 39 -4.45 -0.20 2.53
CA THR A 39 -5.44 -1.26 2.41
C THR A 39 -6.04 -1.23 1.01
N LEU A 40 -6.12 -2.38 0.34
CA LEU A 40 -6.66 -2.43 -1.02
C LEU A 40 -8.18 -2.21 -0.98
N ALA A 41 -8.68 -1.07 -1.46
CA ALA A 41 -10.11 -0.77 -1.54
C ALA A 41 -10.75 -1.34 -2.81
N GLY A 42 -9.97 -1.44 -3.89
CA GLY A 42 -10.43 -1.95 -5.16
C GLY A 42 -9.30 -2.07 -6.17
N VAL A 43 -9.56 -2.80 -7.25
CA VAL A 43 -8.61 -3.01 -8.34
C VAL A 43 -9.31 -3.00 -9.69
N ARG A 44 -8.68 -2.39 -10.69
CA ARG A 44 -9.06 -2.48 -12.10
C ARG A 44 -7.86 -2.94 -12.92
N LEU A 45 -8.01 -4.11 -13.52
CA LEU A 45 -7.00 -4.71 -14.39
C LEU A 45 -7.20 -4.23 -15.83
N GLN A 46 -6.13 -3.75 -16.45
CA GLN A 46 -6.05 -3.47 -17.88
C GLN A 46 -4.81 -4.17 -18.45
N PRO A 47 -4.74 -4.42 -19.77
CA PRO A 47 -3.60 -5.15 -20.36
C PRO A 47 -2.24 -4.49 -20.09
N GLU A 48 -2.20 -3.17 -20.02
CA GLU A 48 -0.96 -2.38 -19.88
C GLU A 48 -0.80 -1.75 -18.50
N GLU A 49 -1.86 -1.69 -17.70
CA GLU A 49 -1.83 -1.07 -16.38
C GLU A 49 -2.80 -1.72 -15.39
N VAL A 50 -2.45 -1.66 -14.11
CA VAL A 50 -3.32 -2.03 -12.99
C VAL A 50 -3.55 -0.80 -12.13
N VAL A 51 -4.82 -0.47 -11.92
CA VAL A 51 -5.22 0.67 -11.09
C VAL A 51 -5.72 0.15 -9.76
N LEU A 52 -5.09 0.57 -8.67
CA LEU A 52 -5.48 0.26 -7.30
C LEU A 52 -6.14 1.48 -6.66
N TRP A 53 -7.25 1.25 -5.96
CA TRP A 53 -7.80 2.20 -5.01
C TRP A 53 -7.33 1.82 -3.62
N ILE A 54 -6.83 2.80 -2.87
CA ILE A 54 -6.24 2.60 -1.54
C ILE A 54 -7.15 3.21 -0.50
N ASP A 55 -7.57 2.40 0.46
CA ASP A 55 -8.31 2.84 1.64
C ASP A 55 -7.33 3.26 2.75
N GLY A 56 -7.71 4.26 3.53
CA GLY A 56 -6.95 4.73 4.69
C GLY A 56 -6.27 6.08 4.57
N ILE A 57 -6.27 6.77 3.43
CA ILE A 57 -5.73 8.16 3.34
C ILE A 57 -6.85 9.16 3.66
N PRO A 58 -6.84 9.84 4.83
CA PRO A 58 -7.92 10.76 5.19
C PRO A 58 -7.97 11.95 4.22
N GLY A 59 -9.12 12.17 3.59
CA GLY A 59 -9.37 13.35 2.76
C GLY A 59 -8.93 13.25 1.29
N ALA A 60 -8.50 12.09 0.81
CA ALA A 60 -8.19 11.87 -0.60
C ALA A 60 -8.53 10.45 -1.08
N ASP A 61 -9.19 10.35 -2.22
CA ASP A 61 -9.28 9.10 -2.99
C ASP A 61 -7.89 8.80 -3.57
N ALA A 62 -7.10 7.99 -2.87
CA ALA A 62 -5.77 7.64 -3.31
C ALA A 62 -5.81 6.49 -4.33
N THR A 63 -5.40 6.78 -5.56
CA THR A 63 -5.23 5.78 -6.61
C THR A 63 -3.77 5.57 -6.96
N LEU A 64 -3.36 4.31 -7.13
CA LEU A 64 -2.02 3.95 -7.55
C LEU A 64 -2.09 3.20 -8.90
N ARG A 65 -1.27 3.64 -9.85
CA ARG A 65 -1.12 2.97 -11.16
C ARG A 65 0.15 2.13 -11.16
N LEU A 66 0.01 0.88 -11.53
CA LEU A 66 1.05 -0.14 -11.53
C LEU A 66 1.17 -0.79 -12.91
N SER A 67 2.36 -1.27 -13.23
CA SER A 67 2.54 -2.27 -14.28
C SER A 67 2.00 -3.62 -13.80
N PRO A 68 1.47 -4.49 -14.67
CA PRO A 68 0.99 -5.83 -14.28
C PRO A 68 2.04 -6.69 -13.55
N ASP A 69 3.32 -6.46 -13.83
CA ASP A 69 4.45 -7.17 -13.23
C ASP A 69 4.94 -6.57 -11.90
N ASP A 70 4.40 -5.43 -11.46
CA ASP A 70 4.75 -4.84 -10.16
C ASP A 70 4.32 -5.77 -9.03
N LEU A 71 5.21 -5.95 -8.04
CA LEU A 71 4.95 -6.83 -6.90
C LEU A 71 4.37 -6.06 -5.73
N LEU A 72 3.25 -6.57 -5.22
CA LEU A 72 2.66 -6.18 -3.96
C LEU A 72 2.94 -7.25 -2.90
N TYR A 73 3.24 -6.81 -1.69
CA TYR A 73 3.49 -7.67 -0.55
C TYR A 73 2.29 -7.60 0.39
N PHE A 74 1.58 -8.72 0.54
CA PHE A 74 0.44 -8.81 1.44
C PHE A 74 0.86 -9.54 2.72
N SER A 75 0.46 -9.02 3.88
CA SER A 75 0.74 -9.63 5.19
C SER A 75 -0.55 -10.02 5.89
N ARG A 76 -0.56 -11.19 6.55
CA ARG A 76 -1.70 -11.67 7.36
C ARG A 76 -1.66 -11.21 8.82
N SER A 77 -0.49 -10.82 9.34
CA SER A 77 -0.27 -10.82 10.80
C SER A 77 0.04 -9.45 11.41
N THR A 78 0.57 -8.47 10.68
CA THR A 78 1.20 -7.33 11.37
C THR A 78 1.34 -6.12 10.44
N TRP A 79 0.26 -5.36 10.18
CA TRP A 79 0.45 -4.02 9.58
C TRP A 79 -0.61 -2.96 9.84
N THR A 80 -1.73 -3.27 10.48
CA THR A 80 -2.72 -2.25 10.85
C THR A 80 -2.07 -1.14 11.70
N ALA A 81 -1.15 -1.50 12.60
CA ALA A 81 -0.43 -0.56 13.45
C ALA A 81 0.59 0.32 12.68
N ARG A 82 1.28 -0.21 11.67
CA ARG A 82 2.26 0.56 10.86
C ARG A 82 1.58 1.48 9.85
N VAL A 83 0.48 1.02 9.24
CA VAL A 83 -0.37 1.85 8.37
C VAL A 83 -0.96 3.02 9.19
N GLN A 84 -1.48 2.76 10.39
CA GLN A 84 -1.92 3.84 11.29
C GLN A 84 -0.79 4.82 11.63
N SER A 85 0.39 4.34 12.05
CA SER A 85 1.50 5.25 12.38
C SER A 85 1.99 6.08 11.19
N LEU A 86 2.03 5.52 9.98
CA LEU A 86 2.40 6.28 8.78
C LEU A 86 1.35 7.33 8.42
N LEU A 87 0.08 6.98 8.50
CA LEU A 87 -1.03 7.91 8.23
C LEU A 87 -1.09 9.02 9.29
N GLU A 88 -0.84 8.71 10.55
CA GLU A 88 -0.71 9.69 11.64
C GLU A 88 0.50 10.60 11.43
N GLU A 89 1.63 10.07 10.94
CA GLU A 89 2.81 10.87 10.64
C GLU A 89 2.56 11.79 9.43
N ILE A 90 1.93 11.31 8.37
CA ILE A 90 1.52 12.13 7.22
C ILE A 90 0.51 13.21 7.66
N ALA A 91 -0.46 12.88 8.51
CA ALA A 91 -1.41 13.84 9.06
C ALA A 91 -0.72 14.89 9.96
N ARG A 92 0.29 14.48 10.74
CA ARG A 92 1.11 15.38 11.57
C ARG A 92 2.01 16.28 10.71
N LEU A 93 2.52 15.76 9.60
CA LEU A 93 3.29 16.52 8.60
C LEU A 93 2.40 17.40 7.71
N GLY A 94 1.08 17.22 7.78
CA GLY A 94 0.04 17.97 7.08
C GLY A 94 -0.16 19.42 7.52
N HIS A 95 0.92 20.17 7.72
CA HIS A 95 0.86 21.61 7.49
C HIS A 95 1.02 21.88 5.98
N PRO A 96 0.17 22.70 5.36
CA PRO A 96 0.36 23.12 3.98
C PRO A 96 1.65 23.95 3.92
N VAL A 97 2.58 23.59 3.02
CA VAL A 97 3.53 24.59 2.52
C VAL A 97 2.75 25.47 1.54
N ALA A 98 1.89 26.33 2.11
CA ALA A 98 1.49 27.57 1.46
C ALA A 98 2.74 28.48 1.47
N GLY A 99 3.04 29.05 0.31
CA GLY A 99 4.35 29.60 0.00
C GLY A 99 4.87 30.74 0.88
N ALA A 100 6.19 30.92 0.79
CA ALA A 100 6.92 32.19 0.83
C ALA A 100 8.24 31.98 0.08
#